data_AF-H3BXX2-F1
#
_entry.id   AF-H3BXX2-F1
#
_cell.length_a   1.000
_cell.length_b   1.000
_cell.length_c   1.000
_cell.angle_alpha   90.00
_cell.angle_beta   90.00
_cell.angle_gamma   90.00
#
_symmetry.space_group_name_H-M   'P 1'
#
loop_
_entity.id
_entity.type
_entity.pdbx_description
1 polymer ?
#
loop_
_entity_poly.entity_id
_entity_poly.type
_entity_poly.pdbx_seq_one_letter_code
_entity_poly.pdbx_strand_id
1 'polypeptide(L)'
;PENSIFGSPEKTSEEIPKKSDNSRYLYRQLHRVEKELGSLGPSGFPYPDKYNTAMQQVQGIKGLLELNHPSSSLETAPINGSTSLEESRGSPKKCCQGGLPWWFVFVGWTLVIATSGVSGYFTMMYGLTYGKERSISWLISMLVSFFESLFITQPLKVLGFAAFFALVLKKVEQEEFGEPQLDKSLQYTAYAGFMWMLLLVAYGQRDPNAFFLTQHIRQSFSKGISDSMSIHNVFNWANTTLLSNLFGEYPDLITDGNSKLVGNARLRQVRVNKDSCHVAFSMQQLKRDCHARYSWELENMGSYGPGWSSAVADNTSQNCDSAWTYQSQGRLRAYPIWGSMMLYRGGGFVVDLGPDSQYSSRALQYLYDNTWIDVYTQAVFVEFTVYNANVNLFCIVTLMFETTATGAFQFRSELQSVRLYQSAGGLHIFVMASEAIYFLFIFYYMVVQGKLMRQQRKAYFRSKWNLLELAIIILSWSALSVFIKRTLLGKRDIEYYQKNKDQ
;
A
#
# COMPACT_ATOMS: atom_id res chain seq x y z
N PRO A 1 12.47 -72.99 25.26
CA PRO A 1 11.70 -72.88 24.00
C PRO A 1 12.38 -71.85 23.08
N GLU A 2 13.34 -72.26 22.24
CA GLU A 2 13.15 -72.72 20.84
C GLU A 2 12.33 -71.70 20.02
N ASN A 3 12.73 -71.16 18.86
CA ASN A 3 13.66 -71.53 17.79
C ASN A 3 13.83 -70.28 16.88
N SER A 4 15.04 -69.79 16.54
CA SER A 4 15.93 -70.16 15.40
C SER A 4 15.44 -69.62 14.03
N ILE A 5 16.18 -68.76 13.29
CA ILE A 5 17.07 -69.06 12.11
C ILE A 5 17.13 -67.74 11.29
N PHE A 6 18.17 -67.26 10.57
CA PHE A 6 19.62 -67.49 10.39
C PHE A 6 20.06 -66.38 9.39
N GLY A 7 21.13 -65.62 9.60
CA GLY A 7 22.38 -65.85 8.88
C GLY A 7 23.29 -64.60 8.84
N SER A 8 24.58 -64.82 9.08
CA SER A 8 25.74 -63.93 8.88
C SER A 8 26.27 -64.06 7.42
N PRO A 9 27.20 -63.23 6.88
CA PRO A 9 28.49 -62.84 7.50
C PRO A 9 29.07 -61.43 7.17
N GLU A 10 30.18 -61.09 7.86
CA GLU A 10 31.35 -60.30 7.38
C GLU A 10 31.21 -58.82 6.92
N LYS A 11 31.83 -57.88 7.66
CA LYS A 11 33.15 -57.24 7.39
C LYS A 11 33.39 -55.95 8.19
N THR A 12 34.63 -55.81 8.65
CA THR A 12 35.33 -54.69 9.29
C THR A 12 35.52 -53.45 8.39
N SER A 13 36.15 -52.40 8.97
CA SER A 13 36.72 -51.15 8.37
C SER A 13 35.70 -50.04 8.02
N GLU A 14 35.86 -48.73 8.31
CA GLU A 14 37.03 -47.88 8.62
C GLU A 14 36.54 -46.49 9.12
N GLU A 15 37.00 -46.02 10.29
CA GLU A 15 36.90 -44.61 10.71
C GLU A 15 38.05 -43.80 10.10
N ILE A 16 37.95 -43.37 8.84
CA ILE A 16 38.99 -42.53 8.20
C ILE A 16 38.33 -41.49 7.28
N PRO A 17 37.97 -40.29 7.78
CA PRO A 17 38.43 -39.10 7.04
C PRO A 17 38.81 -37.89 7.91
N LYS A 18 38.56 -37.88 9.23
CA LYS A 18 38.81 -36.70 10.08
C LYS A 18 40.29 -36.45 10.44
N LYS A 19 41.18 -37.42 10.24
CA LYS A 19 42.60 -37.33 10.65
C LYS A 19 43.50 -36.65 9.61
N SER A 20 43.08 -36.59 8.34
CA SER A 20 43.87 -36.09 7.20
C SER A 20 43.93 -34.55 7.09
N ASP A 21 42.85 -33.85 7.44
CA ASP A 21 42.85 -32.38 7.34
C ASP A 21 43.66 -31.70 8.44
N ASN A 22 43.64 -32.25 9.66
CA ASN A 22 44.44 -31.72 10.77
C ASN A 22 45.94 -31.89 10.52
N SER A 23 46.39 -32.99 9.91
CA SER A 23 47.81 -33.19 9.58
C SER A 23 48.28 -32.25 8.48
N ARG A 24 47.44 -31.96 7.48
CA ARG A 24 47.72 -30.99 6.42
C ARG A 24 47.76 -29.55 6.93
N TYR A 25 46.87 -29.19 7.85
CA TYR A 25 46.90 -27.89 8.54
C TYR A 25 48.17 -27.74 9.38
N LEU A 26 48.53 -28.76 10.17
CA LEU A 26 49.73 -28.75 11.01
C LEU A 26 51.01 -28.66 10.18
N TYR A 27 51.08 -29.36 9.05
CA TYR A 27 52.21 -29.27 8.12
C TYR A 27 52.39 -27.85 7.56
N ARG A 28 51.30 -27.18 7.16
CA ARG A 28 51.37 -25.78 6.68
C ARG A 28 51.83 -24.81 7.78
N GLN A 29 51.41 -25.03 9.03
CA GLN A 29 51.86 -24.22 10.17
C GLN A 29 53.35 -24.45 10.47
N LEU A 30 53.80 -25.70 10.52
CA LEU A 30 55.22 -26.04 10.70
C LEU A 30 56.10 -25.49 9.59
N HIS A 31 55.62 -25.49 8.33
CA HIS A 31 56.37 -24.90 7.22
C HIS A 31 56.46 -23.36 7.33
N ARG A 32 55.46 -22.70 7.90
CA ARG A 32 55.53 -21.26 8.19
C ARG A 32 56.54 -20.95 9.30
N VAL A 33 56.53 -21.76 10.37
CA VAL A 33 57.50 -21.65 11.47
C VAL A 33 58.92 -21.91 10.99
N GLU A 34 59.15 -22.89 10.12
CA GLU A 34 60.46 -23.15 9.48
C GLU A 34 60.96 -21.92 8.70
N LYS A 35 60.08 -21.25 7.94
CA LYS A 35 60.42 -20.04 7.18
C LYS A 35 60.74 -18.86 8.10
N GLU A 36 60.00 -18.71 9.20
CA GLU A 36 60.25 -17.66 10.19
C GLU A 36 61.58 -17.90 10.95
N LEU A 37 61.85 -19.14 11.38
CA LEU A 37 63.16 -19.50 11.95
C LEU A 37 64.29 -19.22 10.94
N GLY A 38 64.12 -19.64 9.68
CA GLY A 38 65.10 -19.38 8.63
C GLY A 38 65.35 -17.88 8.39
N SER A 39 64.33 -17.04 8.56
CA SER A 39 64.45 -15.58 8.44
C SER A 39 65.15 -14.91 9.62
N LEU A 40 65.04 -15.47 10.83
CA LEU A 40 65.72 -14.99 12.04
C LEU A 40 67.20 -15.37 12.06
N GLY A 41 67.53 -16.55 11.52
CA GLY A 41 68.89 -17.08 11.51
C GLY A 41 69.48 -17.35 12.91
N PRO A 42 70.70 -17.89 12.99
CA PRO A 42 71.31 -18.24 14.29
C PRO A 42 71.64 -17.01 15.17
N SER A 43 71.75 -15.81 14.58
CA SER A 43 71.97 -14.54 15.29
C SER A 43 70.71 -13.99 15.98
N GLY A 44 69.52 -14.48 15.64
CA GLY A 44 68.26 -14.11 16.28
C GLY A 44 67.99 -14.83 17.61
N PHE A 45 68.83 -15.81 17.98
CA PHE A 45 68.72 -16.57 19.22
C PHE A 45 69.87 -16.21 20.17
N PRO A 46 69.60 -16.05 21.49
CA PRO A 46 70.64 -15.77 22.48
C PRO A 46 71.75 -16.84 22.57
N TYR A 47 71.45 -18.07 22.12
CA TYR A 47 72.37 -19.20 22.05
C TYR A 47 72.24 -19.91 20.69
N PRO A 48 73.29 -19.94 19.85
CA PRO A 48 73.24 -20.51 18.49
C PRO A 48 72.86 -21.99 18.44
N ASP A 49 73.25 -22.78 19.45
CA ASP A 49 72.96 -24.22 19.50
C ASP A 49 71.45 -24.51 19.66
N LYS A 50 70.71 -23.58 20.26
CA LYS A 50 69.25 -23.69 20.40
C LYS A 50 68.54 -23.50 19.06
N TYR A 51 69.08 -22.68 18.16
CA TYR A 51 68.56 -22.51 16.80
C TYR A 51 68.64 -23.83 16.02
N ASN A 52 69.82 -24.48 16.03
CA ASN A 52 70.01 -25.75 15.34
C ASN A 52 69.09 -26.84 15.90
N THR A 53 68.93 -26.89 17.22
CA THR A 53 68.00 -27.83 17.89
C THR A 53 66.55 -27.58 17.48
N ALA A 54 66.11 -26.32 17.47
CA ALA A 54 64.75 -25.96 17.08
C ALA A 54 64.47 -26.25 15.60
N MET A 55 65.43 -25.97 14.71
CA MET A 55 65.31 -26.28 13.28
C MET A 55 65.22 -27.80 13.04
N GLN A 56 66.05 -28.59 13.73
CA GLN A 56 65.99 -30.05 13.66
C GLN A 56 64.65 -30.61 14.16
N GLN A 57 64.08 -30.06 15.24
CA GLN A 57 62.79 -30.50 15.77
C GLN A 57 61.64 -30.21 14.79
N VAL A 58 61.59 -29.01 14.20
CA VAL A 58 60.56 -28.65 13.22
C VAL A 58 60.66 -29.52 11.97
N GLN A 59 61.87 -29.75 11.46
CA GLN A 59 62.10 -30.63 10.30
C GLN A 59 61.79 -32.10 10.63
N GLY A 60 62.13 -32.56 11.84
CA GLY A 60 61.81 -33.92 12.30
C GLY A 60 60.30 -34.18 12.37
N ILE A 61 59.53 -33.25 12.96
CA ILE A 61 58.06 -33.37 13.04
C ILE A 61 57.43 -33.29 11.64
N LYS A 62 57.98 -32.44 10.76
CA LYS A 62 57.54 -32.34 9.36
C LYS A 62 57.78 -33.64 8.58
N GLY A 63 58.93 -34.29 8.77
CA GLY A 63 59.23 -35.60 8.17
C GLY A 63 58.30 -36.72 8.66
N LEU A 64 57.92 -36.70 9.94
CA LEU A 64 56.94 -37.65 10.49
C LEU A 64 55.53 -37.48 9.89
N LEU A 65 55.18 -36.27 9.45
CA LEU A 65 53.91 -35.99 8.77
C LEU A 65 53.95 -36.40 7.28
N GLU A 66 55.12 -36.36 6.63
CA GLU A 66 55.31 -36.80 5.24
C GLU A 66 55.24 -38.32 5.08
N LEU A 67 55.63 -39.10 6.11
CA LEU A 67 55.59 -40.58 6.10
C LEU A 67 54.18 -41.20 6.00
N ASN A 68 53.12 -40.41 6.12
CA ASN A 68 51.72 -40.86 6.00
C ASN A 68 51.14 -40.73 4.57
N HIS A 69 51.95 -40.43 3.56
CA HIS A 69 51.53 -40.45 2.16
C HIS A 69 52.20 -41.64 1.43
N PRO A 70 51.45 -42.62 0.91
CA PRO A 70 52.05 -43.67 0.08
C PRO A 70 52.42 -43.06 -1.28
N SER A 71 53.72 -43.07 -1.58
CA SER A 71 54.26 -42.80 -2.92
C SER A 71 54.33 -44.10 -3.72
N SER A 72 53.67 -44.13 -4.88
CA SER A 72 53.90 -45.18 -5.88
C SER A 72 55.22 -44.90 -6.62
N SER A 73 56.26 -45.61 -6.18
CA SER A 73 57.34 -46.31 -6.93
C SER A 73 57.33 -46.19 -8.47
N LEU A 74 58.43 -46.24 -9.24
CA LEU A 74 59.89 -46.38 -9.04
C LEU A 74 60.47 -46.51 -10.47
N GLU A 75 61.64 -45.93 -10.79
CA GLU A 75 62.75 -46.63 -11.48
C GLU A 75 64.03 -45.77 -11.60
N THR A 76 65.16 -46.49 -11.44
CA THR A 76 66.58 -46.19 -11.18
C THR A 76 67.41 -45.77 -12.41
N ALA A 77 68.21 -44.67 -12.38
CA ALA A 77 69.70 -44.55 -12.15
C ALA A 77 70.61 -44.81 -13.40
N PRO A 78 71.91 -44.40 -13.48
CA PRO A 78 72.67 -43.26 -12.92
C PRO A 78 73.70 -42.58 -13.92
N ILE A 79 74.58 -41.69 -13.41
CA ILE A 79 76.02 -41.43 -13.78
C ILE A 79 76.44 -40.05 -14.37
N ASN A 80 77.33 -39.39 -13.60
CA ASN A 80 78.46 -38.45 -13.85
C ASN A 80 78.38 -37.15 -14.70
N GLY A 81 78.97 -36.09 -14.14
CA GLY A 81 80.14 -35.45 -14.78
C GLY A 81 80.02 -33.98 -15.21
N SER A 82 80.77 -33.12 -14.51
CA SER A 82 81.48 -31.91 -14.99
C SER A 82 80.71 -30.70 -15.55
N THR A 83 81.00 -29.57 -14.90
CA THR A 83 80.94 -28.17 -15.34
C THR A 83 81.58 -27.89 -16.71
N SER A 84 80.85 -27.22 -17.62
CA SER A 84 81.35 -26.09 -18.44
C SER A 84 80.22 -25.41 -19.25
N LEU A 85 80.33 -24.08 -19.32
CA LEU A 85 79.60 -23.05 -20.11
C LEU A 85 79.35 -23.48 -21.58
N GLU A 86 78.36 -23.06 -22.38
CA GLU A 86 77.43 -21.92 -22.43
C GLU A 86 76.31 -22.20 -23.49
N GLU A 87 75.22 -21.42 -23.47
CA GLU A 87 74.18 -21.20 -24.51
C GLU A 87 73.21 -22.32 -25.00
N SER A 88 71.94 -22.26 -24.57
CA SER A 88 70.82 -21.77 -25.41
C SER A 88 69.46 -21.88 -24.69
N ARG A 89 68.59 -20.92 -25.00
CA ARG A 89 67.28 -20.59 -24.38
C ARG A 89 66.30 -21.77 -24.25
N GLY A 90 65.64 -21.85 -23.09
CA GLY A 90 64.40 -22.62 -22.88
C GLY A 90 63.61 -22.12 -21.66
N SER A 91 62.57 -21.33 -21.92
CA SER A 91 61.64 -20.68 -20.97
C SER A 91 60.88 -21.63 -20.02
N PRO A 92 60.52 -21.22 -18.79
CA PRO A 92 59.34 -21.76 -18.12
C PRO A 92 58.08 -21.02 -18.60
N LYS A 93 57.07 -21.80 -19.00
CA LYS A 93 55.81 -21.36 -19.62
C LYS A 93 55.06 -20.35 -18.74
N LYS A 94 54.88 -19.13 -19.28
CA LYS A 94 53.83 -18.18 -18.88
C LYS A 94 52.46 -18.78 -19.21
N CYS A 95 51.60 -18.94 -18.23
CA CYS A 95 50.16 -19.12 -18.48
C CYS A 95 49.54 -17.73 -18.60
N CYS A 96 49.32 -17.30 -19.85
CA CYS A 96 48.41 -16.24 -20.31
C CYS A 96 48.21 -15.00 -19.41
N GLN A 97 49.11 -14.02 -19.51
CA GLN A 97 48.75 -12.61 -19.33
C GLN A 97 48.57 -11.96 -20.70
N GLY A 98 47.39 -12.17 -21.29
CA GLY A 98 46.89 -11.35 -22.39
C GLY A 98 45.95 -10.29 -21.82
N GLY A 99 46.48 -9.33 -21.07
CA GLY A 99 45.74 -8.14 -20.65
C GLY A 99 45.96 -7.00 -21.64
N LEU A 100 44.92 -6.23 -21.92
CA LEU A 100 45.04 -4.99 -22.70
C LEU A 100 46.10 -4.06 -22.08
N PRO A 101 46.81 -3.23 -22.89
CA PRO A 101 47.83 -2.32 -22.39
C PRO A 101 47.30 -1.41 -21.26
N TRP A 102 48.13 -1.07 -20.28
CA TRP A 102 47.73 -0.24 -19.12
C TRP A 102 47.12 1.13 -19.49
N TRP A 103 47.46 1.68 -20.66
CA TRP A 103 46.87 2.93 -21.16
C TRP A 103 45.38 2.84 -21.55
N PHE A 104 44.86 1.63 -21.82
CA PHE A 104 43.44 1.43 -22.14
C PHE A 104 42.50 1.84 -21.00
N VAL A 105 42.97 1.80 -19.75
CA VAL A 105 42.19 2.24 -18.59
C VAL A 105 41.92 3.74 -18.67
N PHE A 106 42.92 4.54 -19.07
CA PHE A 106 42.76 5.99 -19.25
C PHE A 106 41.80 6.31 -20.41
N VAL A 107 41.87 5.56 -21.50
CA VAL A 107 40.94 5.70 -22.63
C VAL A 107 39.51 5.40 -22.19
N GLY A 108 39.31 4.34 -21.41
CA GLY A 108 38.01 3.97 -20.85
C GLY A 108 37.42 5.06 -19.96
N TRP A 109 38.18 5.58 -19.00
CA TRP A 109 37.72 6.67 -18.14
C TRP A 109 37.44 7.96 -18.90
N THR A 110 38.28 8.29 -19.88
CA THR A 110 38.06 9.46 -20.75
C THR A 110 36.74 9.32 -21.51
N LEU A 111 36.42 8.12 -22.03
CA LEU A 111 35.19 7.85 -22.75
C LEU A 111 33.95 7.91 -21.84
N VAL A 112 34.03 7.40 -20.60
CA VAL A 112 32.95 7.51 -19.62
C VAL A 112 32.68 8.97 -19.24
N ILE A 113 33.72 9.75 -18.98
CA ILE A 113 33.58 11.17 -18.64
C ILE A 113 33.01 11.95 -19.82
N ALA A 114 33.53 11.71 -21.03
CA ALA A 114 33.05 12.38 -22.24
C ALA A 114 31.57 12.05 -22.51
N THR A 115 31.18 10.77 -22.45
CA THR A 115 29.78 10.35 -22.67
C THR A 115 28.84 10.89 -21.60
N SER A 116 29.24 10.86 -20.32
CA SER A 116 28.47 11.45 -19.23
C SER A 116 28.31 12.97 -19.39
N GLY A 117 29.37 13.67 -19.79
CA GLY A 117 29.35 15.11 -20.02
C GLY A 117 28.44 15.51 -21.17
N VAL A 118 28.56 14.82 -22.32
CA VAL A 118 27.70 15.03 -23.50
C VAL A 118 26.24 14.75 -23.14
N SER A 119 25.95 13.64 -22.46
CA SER A 119 24.60 13.31 -22.00
C SER A 119 24.03 14.37 -21.06
N GLY A 120 24.84 14.83 -20.09
CA GLY A 120 24.44 15.89 -19.16
C GLY A 120 24.13 17.21 -19.84
N TYR A 121 24.96 17.62 -20.79
CA TYR A 121 24.75 18.85 -21.59
C TYR A 121 23.42 18.81 -22.36
N PHE A 122 23.17 17.75 -23.11
CA PHE A 122 21.91 17.62 -23.86
C PHE A 122 20.70 17.51 -22.94
N THR A 123 20.81 16.78 -21.83
CA THR A 123 19.72 16.67 -20.84
C THR A 123 19.35 18.03 -20.26
N MET A 124 20.34 18.85 -19.92
CA MET A 124 20.11 20.21 -19.41
C MET A 124 19.52 21.13 -20.48
N MET A 125 20.07 21.12 -21.70
CA MET A 125 19.58 21.96 -22.80
C MET A 125 18.11 21.67 -23.13
N TYR A 126 17.73 20.39 -23.25
CA TYR A 126 16.34 20.01 -23.48
C TYR A 126 15.47 20.24 -22.24
N GLY A 127 15.99 20.00 -21.03
CA GLY A 127 15.27 20.21 -19.78
C GLY A 127 14.84 21.67 -19.55
N LEU A 128 15.64 22.64 -19.99
CA LEU A 128 15.30 24.07 -19.90
C LEU A 128 14.14 24.48 -20.82
N THR A 129 13.85 23.69 -21.85
CA THR A 129 12.72 23.94 -22.77
C THR A 129 11.41 23.31 -22.30
N TYR A 130 11.44 22.50 -21.22
CA TYR A 130 10.28 21.77 -20.75
C TYR A 130 9.45 22.60 -19.75
N GLY A 131 8.14 22.68 -20.01
CA GLY A 131 7.18 23.19 -19.02
C GLY A 131 6.92 22.16 -17.90
N LYS A 132 6.32 22.62 -16.79
CA LYS A 132 6.08 21.83 -15.56
C LYS A 132 5.60 20.40 -15.81
N GLU A 133 4.57 20.20 -16.63
CA GLU A 133 3.98 18.87 -16.89
C GLU A 133 4.93 17.91 -17.63
N ARG A 134 5.70 18.44 -18.60
CA ARG A 134 6.69 17.65 -19.34
C ARG A 134 7.89 17.30 -18.49
N SER A 135 8.34 18.23 -17.64
CA SER A 135 9.43 17.99 -16.68
C SER A 135 9.05 16.92 -15.65
N ILE A 136 7.82 16.93 -15.13
CA ILE A 136 7.31 15.89 -14.23
C ILE A 136 7.28 14.53 -14.95
N SER A 137 6.73 14.48 -16.17
CA SER A 137 6.67 13.23 -16.94
C SER A 137 8.06 12.66 -17.23
N TRP A 138 9.02 13.51 -17.58
CA TRP A 138 10.41 13.12 -17.83
C TRP A 138 11.10 12.59 -16.56
N LEU A 139 10.90 13.24 -15.42
CA LEU A 139 11.45 12.82 -14.14
C LEU A 139 10.87 11.47 -13.68
N ILE A 140 9.57 11.25 -13.90
CA ILE A 140 8.92 9.96 -13.66
C ILE A 140 9.52 8.88 -14.56
N SER A 141 9.66 9.13 -15.87
CA SER A 141 10.29 8.19 -16.80
C SER A 141 11.73 7.83 -16.40
N MET A 142 12.51 8.81 -15.93
CA MET A 142 13.87 8.58 -15.44
C MET A 142 13.88 7.69 -14.19
N LEU A 143 13.02 8.00 -13.20
CA LEU A 143 12.90 7.20 -11.98
C LEU A 143 12.44 5.77 -12.27
N VAL A 144 11.41 5.61 -13.11
CA VAL A 144 10.91 4.29 -13.53
C VAL A 144 12.00 3.50 -14.24
N SER A 145 12.72 4.11 -15.19
CA SER A 145 13.81 3.43 -15.92
C SER A 145 14.95 3.02 -14.98
N PHE A 146 15.25 3.82 -13.95
CA PHE A 146 16.25 3.46 -12.95
C PHE A 146 15.83 2.22 -12.16
N PHE A 147 14.59 2.18 -11.69
CA PHE A 147 14.08 1.04 -10.92
C PHE A 147 13.86 -0.21 -11.78
N GLU A 148 13.39 -0.06 -13.03
CA GLU A 148 13.35 -1.15 -14.01
C GLU A 148 14.77 -1.71 -14.23
N SER A 149 15.75 -0.83 -14.39
CA SER A 149 17.14 -1.25 -14.57
C SER A 149 17.64 -2.05 -13.36
N LEU A 150 17.40 -1.54 -12.15
CA LEU A 150 17.89 -2.11 -10.90
C LEU A 150 17.19 -3.43 -10.52
N PHE A 151 15.86 -3.50 -10.65
CA PHE A 151 15.09 -4.67 -10.23
C PHE A 151 14.86 -5.71 -11.33
N ILE A 152 14.90 -5.33 -12.60
CA ILE A 152 14.59 -6.23 -13.73
C ILE A 152 15.86 -6.50 -14.54
N THR A 153 16.45 -5.47 -15.14
CA THR A 153 17.51 -5.70 -16.14
C THR A 153 18.80 -6.25 -15.53
N GLN A 154 19.18 -5.80 -14.33
CA GLN A 154 20.40 -6.27 -13.66
C GLN A 154 20.28 -7.75 -13.25
N PRO A 155 19.25 -8.21 -12.52
CA PRO A 155 19.08 -9.64 -12.22
C PRO A 155 18.94 -10.51 -13.46
N LEU A 156 18.22 -10.05 -14.49
CA LEU A 156 18.07 -10.81 -15.74
C LEU A 156 19.40 -10.97 -16.49
N LYS A 157 20.24 -9.93 -16.52
CA LYS A 157 21.60 -10.00 -17.07
C LYS A 157 22.47 -10.98 -16.29
N VAL A 158 22.40 -10.96 -14.95
CA VAL A 158 23.13 -11.92 -14.10
C VAL A 158 22.69 -13.36 -14.39
N LEU A 159 21.38 -13.60 -14.53
CA LEU A 159 20.85 -14.92 -14.90
C LEU A 159 21.33 -15.36 -16.29
N GLY A 160 21.36 -14.44 -17.26
CA GLY A 160 21.87 -14.69 -18.61
C GLY A 160 23.37 -15.05 -18.62
N PHE A 161 24.20 -14.32 -17.87
CA PHE A 161 25.62 -14.67 -17.71
C PHE A 161 25.80 -16.00 -16.99
N ALA A 162 25.03 -16.26 -15.93
CA ALA A 162 25.08 -17.52 -15.21
C ALA A 162 24.69 -18.70 -16.13
N ALA A 163 23.67 -18.55 -16.97
CA ALA A 163 23.27 -19.57 -17.94
C ALA A 163 24.34 -19.77 -19.03
N PHE A 164 24.91 -18.68 -19.56
CA PHE A 164 26.00 -18.73 -20.53
C PHE A 164 27.23 -19.46 -19.96
N PHE A 165 27.68 -19.09 -18.76
CA PHE A 165 28.81 -19.75 -18.10
C PHE A 165 28.47 -21.19 -17.69
N ALA A 166 27.25 -21.48 -17.24
CA ALA A 166 26.82 -22.84 -16.94
C ALA A 166 26.73 -23.74 -18.19
N LEU A 167 26.55 -23.17 -19.39
CA LEU A 167 26.54 -23.93 -20.65
C LEU A 167 27.94 -24.03 -21.27
N VAL A 168 28.78 -23.01 -21.12
CA VAL A 168 30.11 -22.90 -21.75
C VAL A 168 31.25 -23.45 -20.86
N LEU A 169 31.15 -23.35 -19.53
CA LEU A 169 32.19 -23.77 -18.58
C LEU A 169 31.89 -25.09 -17.86
N LYS A 170 30.85 -25.85 -18.24
CA LYS A 170 30.50 -27.09 -17.54
C LYS A 170 31.41 -28.26 -17.93
N LYS A 171 32.63 -28.22 -17.40
CA LYS A 171 33.26 -29.34 -16.69
C LYS A 171 34.21 -28.73 -15.67
N VAL A 172 34.17 -29.26 -14.45
CA VAL A 172 34.99 -28.93 -13.27
C VAL A 172 34.25 -28.09 -12.21
N GLU A 173 34.00 -28.80 -11.11
CA GLU A 173 33.76 -28.38 -9.72
C GLU A 173 32.49 -27.59 -9.41
N GLN A 174 31.54 -28.35 -8.89
CA GLN A 174 30.37 -27.88 -8.17
C GLN A 174 30.57 -28.24 -6.70
N GLU A 175 31.40 -27.48 -5.99
CA GLU A 175 31.45 -27.49 -4.53
C GLU A 175 31.63 -26.05 -4.03
N GLU A 176 30.94 -25.74 -2.93
CA GLU A 176 30.81 -24.45 -2.25
C GLU A 176 29.91 -23.38 -2.91
N PHE A 177 28.59 -23.59 -2.81
CA PHE A 177 27.67 -22.48 -2.54
C PHE A 177 27.43 -22.43 -1.04
N GLY A 178 28.13 -21.54 -0.34
CA GLY A 178 27.83 -21.20 1.05
C GLY A 178 26.38 -20.74 1.19
N GLU A 179 25.79 -21.02 2.35
CA GLU A 179 24.41 -20.65 2.71
C GLU A 179 24.04 -19.21 2.31
N PRO A 180 22.80 -18.95 1.87
CA PRO A 180 22.48 -17.77 1.09
C PRO A 180 22.23 -16.54 1.98
N GLN A 181 23.23 -15.67 2.14
CA GLN A 181 22.94 -14.28 2.55
C GLN A 181 22.17 -13.51 1.45
N LEU A 182 22.22 -13.98 0.21
CA LEU A 182 21.54 -13.38 -0.95
C LEU A 182 20.01 -13.54 -0.93
N ASP A 183 19.49 -14.56 -0.23
CA ASP A 183 18.04 -14.82 -0.18
C ASP A 183 17.32 -13.85 0.77
N LYS A 184 17.96 -13.52 1.90
CA LYS A 184 17.42 -12.53 2.85
C LYS A 184 17.43 -11.12 2.27
N SER A 185 18.51 -10.71 1.59
CA SER A 185 18.58 -9.38 0.96
C SER A 185 17.55 -9.23 -0.16
N LEU A 186 17.33 -10.28 -0.96
CA LEU A 186 16.28 -10.31 -1.97
C LEU A 186 14.87 -10.23 -1.33
N GLN A 187 14.65 -10.89 -0.20
CA GLN A 187 13.39 -10.84 0.53
C GLN A 187 13.10 -9.44 1.09
N TYR A 188 14.07 -8.76 1.72
CA TYR A 188 13.90 -7.37 2.16
C TYR A 188 13.65 -6.42 0.98
N THR A 189 14.31 -6.67 -0.14
CA THR A 189 14.12 -5.91 -1.37
C THR A 189 12.71 -6.09 -1.93
N ALA A 190 12.18 -7.31 -1.92
CA ALA A 190 10.82 -7.61 -2.34
C ALA A 190 9.78 -6.95 -1.42
N TYR A 191 9.98 -6.97 -0.11
CA TYR A 191 9.09 -6.27 0.84
C TYR A 191 9.17 -4.74 0.68
N ALA A 192 10.35 -4.17 0.46
CA ALA A 192 10.51 -2.74 0.20
C ALA A 192 9.80 -2.34 -1.11
N GLY A 193 9.94 -3.13 -2.16
CA GLY A 193 9.21 -2.94 -3.42
C GLY A 193 7.69 -3.05 -3.24
N PHE A 194 7.23 -4.03 -2.48
CA PHE A 194 5.81 -4.19 -2.14
C PHE A 194 5.26 -2.98 -1.36
N MET A 195 5.99 -2.52 -0.35
CA MET A 195 5.61 -1.33 0.42
C MET A 195 5.57 -0.08 -0.45
N TRP A 196 6.53 0.08 -1.35
CA TRP A 196 6.53 1.19 -2.30
C TRP A 196 5.33 1.15 -3.24
N MET A 197 5.00 -0.02 -3.80
CA MET A 197 3.81 -0.20 -4.64
C MET A 197 2.53 0.11 -3.87
N LEU A 198 2.41 -0.36 -2.63
CA LEU A 198 1.25 -0.08 -1.79
C LEU A 198 1.11 1.42 -1.51
N LEU A 199 2.20 2.12 -1.23
CA LEU A 199 2.19 3.58 -1.06
C LEU A 199 1.77 4.28 -2.35
N LEU A 200 2.25 3.82 -3.50
CA LEU A 200 1.89 4.39 -4.79
C LEU A 200 0.39 4.24 -5.07
N VAL A 201 -0.18 3.06 -4.84
CA VAL A 201 -1.64 2.84 -4.98
C VAL A 201 -2.42 3.70 -3.97
N ALA A 202 -1.97 3.78 -2.71
CA ALA A 202 -2.66 4.54 -1.67
C ALA A 202 -2.62 6.06 -1.90
N TYR A 203 -1.49 6.61 -2.35
CA TYR A 203 -1.33 8.04 -2.62
C TYR A 203 -1.80 8.43 -4.02
N GLY A 204 -1.69 7.55 -5.01
CA GLY A 204 -2.10 7.81 -6.39
C GLY A 204 -3.60 8.09 -6.54
N GLN A 205 -4.42 7.58 -5.62
CA GLN A 205 -5.86 7.83 -5.59
C GLN A 205 -6.25 9.08 -4.76
N ARG A 206 -5.33 9.70 -4.03
CA ARG A 206 -5.62 10.87 -3.19
C ARG A 206 -5.28 12.17 -3.92
N ASP A 207 -6.27 13.05 -4.03
CA ASP A 207 -6.06 14.40 -4.54
C ASP A 207 -5.72 15.36 -3.39
N PRO A 208 -4.61 16.14 -3.46
CA PRO A 208 -4.26 17.09 -2.42
C PRO A 208 -5.28 18.24 -2.28
N ASN A 209 -6.00 18.59 -3.35
CA ASN A 209 -6.96 19.69 -3.33
C ASN A 209 -8.29 19.29 -2.66
N ALA A 210 -8.54 17.99 -2.47
CA ALA A 210 -9.74 17.50 -1.81
C ALA A 210 -9.89 18.06 -0.39
N PHE A 211 -8.78 18.22 0.34
CA PHE A 211 -8.78 18.80 1.68
C PHE A 211 -9.26 20.26 1.65
N PHE A 212 -8.69 21.08 0.75
CA PHE A 212 -9.03 22.50 0.65
C PHE A 212 -10.48 22.72 0.22
N LEU A 213 -10.96 21.96 -0.78
CA LEU A 213 -12.36 22.01 -1.21
C LEU A 213 -13.31 21.67 -0.07
N THR A 214 -13.02 20.57 0.65
CA THR A 214 -13.83 20.12 1.79
C THR A 214 -13.84 21.16 2.91
N GLN A 215 -12.68 21.72 3.24
CA GLN A 215 -12.56 22.71 4.30
C GLN A 215 -13.31 24.00 3.97
N HIS A 216 -13.19 24.49 2.73
CA HIS A 216 -13.90 25.66 2.25
C HIS A 216 -15.42 25.49 2.38
N ILE A 217 -15.96 24.41 1.79
CA ILE A 217 -17.39 24.13 1.83
C ILE A 217 -17.87 23.99 3.29
N ARG A 218 -17.13 23.26 4.14
CA ARG A 218 -17.48 23.13 5.55
C ARG A 218 -17.61 24.50 6.22
N GLN A 219 -16.63 25.38 6.04
CA GLN A 219 -16.62 26.71 6.66
C GLN A 219 -17.73 27.62 6.13
N SER A 220 -18.03 27.57 4.83
CA SER A 220 -19.10 28.38 4.22
C SER A 220 -20.46 28.04 4.82
N PHE A 221 -20.79 26.75 4.91
CA PHE A 221 -22.10 26.29 5.40
C PHE A 221 -22.21 26.25 6.94
N SER A 222 -21.09 26.23 7.67
CA SER A 222 -21.10 26.26 9.14
C SER A 222 -21.18 27.66 9.75
N LYS A 223 -21.13 28.73 8.93
CA LYS A 223 -21.15 30.10 9.44
C LYS A 223 -22.49 30.41 10.13
N GLY A 224 -22.43 31.02 11.32
CA GLY A 224 -23.63 31.40 12.08
C GLY A 224 -24.33 30.26 12.82
N ILE A 225 -23.76 29.04 12.80
CA ILE A 225 -24.24 27.91 13.58
C ILE A 225 -23.66 27.98 15.01
N SER A 226 -24.54 27.83 16.00
CA SER A 226 -24.19 27.66 17.41
C SER A 226 -24.21 26.18 17.80
N ASP A 227 -23.53 25.82 18.89
CA ASP A 227 -23.47 24.43 19.39
C ASP A 227 -24.86 23.83 19.66
N SER A 228 -25.82 24.68 20.07
CA SER A 228 -27.24 24.34 20.20
C SER A 228 -28.10 25.35 19.44
N MET A 229 -29.01 24.88 18.60
CA MET A 229 -29.95 25.71 17.83
C MET A 229 -31.40 25.36 18.17
N SER A 230 -32.26 26.37 18.24
CA SER A 230 -33.71 26.18 18.26
C SER A 230 -34.25 25.90 16.86
N ILE A 231 -35.49 25.40 16.74
CA ILE A 231 -36.16 25.20 15.44
C ILE A 231 -36.15 26.49 14.60
N HIS A 232 -36.47 27.61 15.23
CA HIS A 232 -36.45 28.92 14.56
C HIS A 232 -35.06 29.28 14.02
N ASN A 233 -34.01 29.03 14.82
CA ASN A 233 -32.64 29.31 14.39
C ASN A 233 -32.21 28.43 13.21
N VAL A 234 -32.66 27.16 13.17
CA VAL A 234 -32.38 26.25 12.04
C VAL A 234 -32.99 26.79 10.74
N PHE A 235 -34.25 27.21 10.76
CA PHE A 235 -34.88 27.82 9.58
C PHE A 235 -34.27 29.18 9.22
N ASN A 236 -33.89 30.00 10.20
CA ASN A 236 -33.21 31.27 9.94
C ASN A 236 -31.84 31.03 9.26
N TRP A 237 -31.06 30.07 9.75
CA TRP A 237 -29.82 29.64 9.09
C TRP A 237 -30.07 29.11 7.69
N ALA A 238 -31.13 28.32 7.49
CA ALA A 238 -31.47 27.79 6.18
C ALA A 238 -31.79 28.91 5.18
N ASN A 239 -32.65 29.86 5.55
CA ASN A 239 -33.06 30.94 4.66
C ASN A 239 -31.93 31.95 4.40
N THR A 240 -31.04 32.18 5.37
CA THR A 240 -29.93 33.14 5.24
C THR A 240 -28.68 32.48 4.68
N THR A 241 -28.05 31.58 5.43
CA THR A 241 -26.72 31.04 5.15
C THR A 241 -26.75 29.90 4.15
N LEU A 242 -27.70 28.96 4.26
CA LEU A 242 -27.76 27.84 3.33
C LEU A 242 -28.13 28.33 1.92
N LEU A 243 -29.22 29.12 1.78
CA LEU A 243 -29.64 29.63 0.48
C LEU A 243 -28.60 30.56 -0.15
N SER A 244 -27.99 31.48 0.62
CA SER A 244 -26.97 32.37 0.07
C SER A 244 -25.75 31.61 -0.43
N ASN A 245 -25.39 30.49 0.21
CA ASN A 245 -24.25 29.67 -0.18
C ASN A 245 -24.56 28.73 -1.35
N LEU A 246 -25.77 28.19 -1.42
CA LEU A 246 -26.21 27.34 -2.54
C LEU A 246 -26.39 28.14 -3.83
N PHE A 247 -26.98 29.34 -3.72
CA PHE A 247 -27.26 30.25 -4.83
C PHE A 247 -26.36 31.48 -4.71
N GLY A 248 -25.13 31.36 -5.21
CA GLY A 248 -24.14 32.41 -5.15
C GLY A 248 -24.50 33.64 -6.02
N GLU A 249 -23.57 34.60 -6.08
CA GLU A 249 -23.75 35.82 -6.88
C GLU A 249 -23.78 35.54 -8.38
N TYR A 250 -23.02 34.54 -8.83
CA TYR A 250 -23.04 34.09 -10.21
C TYR A 250 -24.09 33.00 -10.40
N PRO A 251 -24.93 33.08 -11.45
CA PRO A 251 -25.93 32.06 -11.73
C PRO A 251 -25.26 30.69 -11.90
N ASP A 252 -25.92 29.64 -11.41
CA ASP A 252 -25.49 28.24 -11.40
C ASP A 252 -24.25 27.89 -10.56
N LEU A 253 -23.62 28.86 -9.89
CA LEU A 253 -22.44 28.64 -9.05
C LEU A 253 -22.77 28.84 -7.57
N ILE A 254 -22.07 28.10 -6.71
CA ILE A 254 -22.12 28.34 -5.27
C ILE A 254 -21.29 29.58 -4.92
N THR A 255 -21.29 30.00 -3.66
CA THR A 255 -20.57 31.21 -3.20
C THR A 255 -19.07 31.24 -3.46
N ASP A 256 -18.45 30.11 -3.79
CA ASP A 256 -17.03 30.06 -4.15
C ASP A 256 -16.73 30.58 -5.57
N GLY A 257 -17.77 30.80 -6.39
CA GLY A 257 -17.67 31.25 -7.78
C GLY A 257 -16.99 30.25 -8.74
N ASN A 258 -16.70 29.03 -8.29
CA ASN A 258 -15.92 28.05 -9.05
C ASN A 258 -16.56 26.66 -9.09
N SER A 259 -17.41 26.34 -8.11
CA SER A 259 -18.09 25.06 -8.03
C SER A 259 -19.57 25.21 -8.37
N LYS A 260 -20.11 24.19 -9.03
CA LYS A 260 -21.51 24.10 -9.45
C LYS A 260 -22.26 23.11 -8.57
N LEU A 261 -23.48 23.49 -8.16
CA LEU A 261 -24.41 22.56 -7.52
C LEU A 261 -24.86 21.51 -8.55
N VAL A 262 -24.77 20.23 -8.19
CA VAL A 262 -25.19 19.11 -9.03
C VAL A 262 -26.55 18.63 -8.57
N GLY A 263 -27.58 18.91 -9.38
CA GLY A 263 -28.97 18.66 -9.01
C GLY A 263 -29.48 19.69 -8.00
N ASN A 264 -30.37 19.23 -7.12
CA ASN A 264 -31.02 20.06 -6.12
C ASN A 264 -30.52 19.72 -4.71
N ALA A 265 -30.62 20.67 -3.78
CA ALA A 265 -30.37 20.40 -2.38
C ALA A 265 -31.60 19.76 -1.74
N ARG A 266 -31.43 18.67 -1.00
CA ARG A 266 -32.52 17.90 -0.40
C ARG A 266 -32.58 18.14 1.10
N LEU A 267 -33.76 18.44 1.61
CA LEU A 267 -34.09 18.37 3.03
C LEU A 267 -34.74 17.03 3.33
N ARG A 268 -34.24 16.34 4.35
CA ARG A 268 -34.78 15.05 4.80
C ARG A 268 -34.97 15.05 6.31
N GLN A 269 -36.16 14.71 6.78
CA GLN A 269 -36.49 14.64 8.19
C GLN A 269 -36.75 13.19 8.63
N VAL A 270 -36.23 12.87 9.81
CA VAL A 270 -36.53 11.63 10.53
C VAL A 270 -37.20 11.98 11.85
N ARG A 271 -38.30 11.30 12.15
CA ARG A 271 -39.13 11.55 13.33
C ARG A 271 -39.64 10.25 13.95
N VAL A 272 -40.06 10.32 15.21
CA VAL A 272 -40.64 9.19 15.95
C VAL A 272 -42.15 9.29 16.08
N ASN A 273 -42.78 8.14 16.37
CA ASN A 273 -44.21 8.08 16.67
C ASN A 273 -44.55 8.88 17.94
N LYS A 274 -45.74 9.49 17.93
CA LYS A 274 -46.33 10.15 19.11
C LYS A 274 -46.49 9.13 20.24
N ASP A 275 -46.32 9.59 21.48
CA ASP A 275 -46.49 8.78 22.71
C ASP A 275 -45.61 7.53 22.80
N SER A 276 -44.44 7.55 22.16
CA SER A 276 -43.49 6.42 22.14
C SER A 276 -42.77 6.16 23.47
N CYS A 277 -42.96 7.02 24.48
CA CYS A 277 -42.28 6.92 25.77
C CYS A 277 -43.13 6.20 26.83
N HIS A 278 -42.46 5.45 27.71
CA HIS A 278 -43.09 4.89 28.91
C HIS A 278 -43.08 5.92 30.04
N VAL A 279 -44.23 6.52 30.32
CA VAL A 279 -44.40 7.45 31.45
C VAL A 279 -44.91 6.68 32.67
N ALA A 280 -44.29 6.91 33.82
CA ALA A 280 -44.75 6.34 35.10
C ALA A 280 -46.21 6.74 35.36
N PHE A 281 -47.00 5.82 35.92
CA PHE A 281 -48.45 6.00 36.11
C PHE A 281 -48.81 7.30 36.85
N SER A 282 -48.01 7.68 37.86
CA SER A 282 -48.19 8.91 38.64
C SER A 282 -48.00 10.20 37.84
N MET A 283 -47.31 10.17 36.69
CA MET A 283 -47.05 11.32 35.83
C MET A 283 -47.92 11.37 34.57
N GLN A 284 -48.79 10.38 34.35
CA GLN A 284 -49.67 10.34 33.18
C GLN A 284 -50.65 11.51 33.11
N GLN A 285 -51.11 12.02 34.26
CA GLN A 285 -52.02 13.17 34.34
C GLN A 285 -51.36 14.52 34.01
N LEU A 286 -50.02 14.59 34.01
CA LEU A 286 -49.26 15.81 33.69
C LEU A 286 -48.82 15.89 32.21
N LYS A 287 -49.18 14.90 31.40
CA LYS A 287 -48.60 14.71 30.06
C LYS A 287 -49.15 15.76 29.08
N ARG A 288 -48.27 16.57 28.48
CA ARG A 288 -48.61 17.37 27.29
C ARG A 288 -47.99 16.80 26.02
N ASP A 289 -46.72 16.39 26.02
CA ASP A 289 -46.09 15.69 24.90
C ASP A 289 -44.89 14.90 25.40
N CYS A 290 -44.72 13.65 24.96
CA CYS A 290 -43.55 12.84 25.32
C CYS A 290 -43.17 11.90 24.18
N HIS A 291 -41.87 11.86 23.91
CA HIS A 291 -41.29 11.08 22.82
C HIS A 291 -40.08 10.30 23.34
N ALA A 292 -39.93 9.08 22.86
CA ALA A 292 -38.74 8.29 23.14
C ALA A 292 -37.57 8.73 22.24
N ARG A 293 -36.36 8.31 22.61
CA ARG A 293 -35.20 8.42 21.71
C ARG A 293 -35.43 7.60 20.44
N TYR A 294 -34.86 8.07 19.34
CA TYR A 294 -34.92 7.37 18.07
C TYR A 294 -34.50 5.89 18.18
N SER A 295 -35.32 5.02 17.60
CA SER A 295 -35.02 3.62 17.31
C SER A 295 -35.74 3.25 16.02
N TRP A 296 -35.29 2.18 15.37
CA TRP A 296 -35.83 1.76 14.08
C TRP A 296 -37.28 1.28 14.16
N GLU A 297 -37.70 0.79 15.32
CA GLU A 297 -39.06 0.31 15.60
C GLU A 297 -40.04 1.47 15.87
N LEU A 298 -39.53 2.57 16.43
CA LEU A 298 -40.33 3.75 16.79
C LEU A 298 -40.35 4.83 15.72
N GLU A 299 -39.60 4.66 14.62
CA GLU A 299 -39.59 5.56 13.47
C GLU A 299 -40.98 5.67 12.86
N ASN A 300 -41.43 6.89 12.64
CA ASN A 300 -42.73 7.14 12.05
C ASN A 300 -42.63 7.10 10.51
N MET A 301 -43.37 6.16 9.91
CA MET A 301 -43.37 5.89 8.46
C MET A 301 -44.72 6.20 7.80
N GLY A 302 -45.52 7.07 8.42
CA GLY A 302 -46.86 7.41 7.95
C GLY A 302 -46.87 8.36 6.74
N SER A 303 -48.07 8.63 6.24
CA SER A 303 -48.35 9.67 5.25
C SER A 303 -49.37 10.63 5.87
N TYR A 304 -49.08 11.93 5.78
CA TYR A 304 -49.80 12.99 6.47
C TYR A 304 -50.11 14.13 5.51
N GLY A 305 -51.03 14.99 5.93
CA GLY A 305 -51.22 16.32 5.35
C GLY A 305 -50.33 17.37 6.03
N PRO A 306 -50.38 18.63 5.53
CA PRO A 306 -49.70 19.76 6.16
C PRO A 306 -50.03 19.88 7.65
N GLY A 307 -49.02 20.20 8.46
CA GLY A 307 -49.15 20.28 9.91
C GLY A 307 -49.28 18.92 10.60
N TRP A 308 -48.85 17.83 9.95
CA TRP A 308 -48.95 16.45 10.48
C TRP A 308 -50.39 16.02 10.76
N SER A 309 -51.32 16.53 9.97
CA SER A 309 -52.75 16.20 10.03
C SER A 309 -53.03 14.84 9.39
N SER A 310 -54.01 14.10 9.92
CA SER A 310 -54.40 12.79 9.39
C SER A 310 -55.28 12.87 8.13
N ALA A 311 -55.73 14.07 7.77
CA ALA A 311 -56.52 14.29 6.56
C ALA A 311 -55.57 14.53 5.38
N VAL A 312 -55.42 13.52 4.52
CA VAL A 312 -54.78 13.69 3.22
C VAL A 312 -55.75 14.51 2.37
N ALA A 313 -55.42 15.77 2.10
CA ALA A 313 -56.25 16.60 1.23
C ALA A 313 -56.15 16.04 -0.19
N ASP A 314 -57.22 15.42 -0.69
CA ASP A 314 -57.23 14.71 -1.98
C ASP A 314 -57.05 15.61 -3.21
N ASN A 315 -56.88 16.94 -3.09
CA ASN A 315 -56.78 17.82 -4.25
C ASN A 315 -56.01 19.13 -3.95
N THR A 316 -54.69 19.06 -3.79
CA THR A 316 -53.84 20.24 -3.97
C THR A 316 -52.76 19.97 -5.00
N SER A 317 -52.86 20.66 -6.13
CA SER A 317 -51.85 20.69 -7.18
C SER A 317 -50.62 21.50 -6.75
N GLN A 318 -49.93 21.09 -5.68
CA GLN A 318 -48.68 21.70 -5.23
C GLN A 318 -47.58 20.65 -5.07
N ASN A 319 -46.43 20.90 -5.71
CA ASN A 319 -45.22 20.07 -5.69
C ASN A 319 -44.63 19.80 -4.28
N CYS A 320 -45.24 20.32 -3.20
CA CYS A 320 -44.81 20.13 -1.82
C CYS A 320 -45.51 18.96 -1.11
N ASP A 321 -46.46 18.26 -1.75
CA ASP A 321 -47.19 17.14 -1.14
C ASP A 321 -46.27 15.96 -0.77
N SER A 322 -45.11 15.83 -1.42
CA SER A 322 -44.10 14.83 -1.06
C SER A 322 -43.46 15.07 0.32
N ALA A 323 -43.53 16.30 0.85
CA ALA A 323 -42.93 16.68 2.13
C ALA A 323 -43.51 15.93 3.33
N TRP A 324 -44.75 15.49 3.22
CA TRP A 324 -45.54 14.91 4.31
C TRP A 324 -45.75 13.40 4.18
N THR A 325 -45.18 12.80 3.13
CA THR A 325 -45.25 11.36 2.88
C THR A 325 -43.90 10.71 3.09
N TYR A 326 -43.85 9.67 3.92
CA TYR A 326 -42.62 8.93 4.18
C TYR A 326 -42.10 8.24 2.91
N GLN A 327 -40.82 8.42 2.63
CA GLN A 327 -40.12 7.73 1.55
C GLN A 327 -39.15 6.70 2.13
N SER A 328 -39.27 5.46 1.66
CA SER A 328 -38.41 4.37 2.11
C SER A 328 -36.97 4.53 1.61
N GLN A 329 -36.03 3.95 2.35
CA GLN A 329 -34.62 3.94 1.98
C GLN A 329 -34.36 3.44 0.55
N GLY A 330 -35.10 2.41 0.11
CA GLY A 330 -34.97 1.86 -1.24
C GLY A 330 -35.42 2.82 -2.34
N ARG A 331 -36.48 3.61 -2.09
CA ARG A 331 -36.96 4.65 -3.02
C ARG A 331 -35.98 5.81 -3.12
N LEU A 332 -35.45 6.26 -1.98
CA LEU A 332 -34.47 7.35 -1.93
C LEU A 332 -33.06 6.93 -2.36
N ARG A 333 -32.79 5.62 -2.44
CA ARG A 333 -31.45 5.04 -2.67
C ARG A 333 -30.38 5.55 -1.70
N ALA A 334 -30.82 5.94 -0.52
CA ALA A 334 -29.95 6.40 0.56
C ALA A 334 -29.44 5.20 1.38
N TYR A 335 -28.37 5.42 2.14
CA TYR A 335 -27.83 4.47 3.09
C TYR A 335 -28.03 5.00 4.52
N PRO A 336 -28.01 4.14 5.55
CA PRO A 336 -28.09 4.58 6.94
C PRO A 336 -26.89 5.45 7.31
N ILE A 337 -27.13 6.57 7.99
CA ILE A 337 -26.10 7.56 8.35
C ILE A 337 -25.86 7.53 9.85
N TRP A 338 -24.58 7.42 10.24
CA TRP A 338 -24.18 7.40 11.64
C TRP A 338 -24.15 8.83 12.21
N GLY A 339 -25.09 9.11 13.11
CA GLY A 339 -25.17 10.37 13.83
C GLY A 339 -24.12 10.49 14.95
N SER A 340 -24.29 11.47 15.84
CA SER A 340 -23.42 11.60 17.02
C SER A 340 -23.85 10.62 18.12
N MET A 341 -25.14 10.31 18.16
CA MET A 341 -25.71 9.42 19.18
C MET A 341 -26.29 8.12 18.61
N MET A 342 -26.92 8.17 17.43
CA MET A 342 -27.72 7.06 16.88
C MET A 342 -27.47 6.85 15.39
N LEU A 343 -27.80 5.65 14.89
CA LEU A 343 -27.77 5.30 13.48
C LEU A 343 -29.14 5.50 12.84
N TYR A 344 -29.29 6.53 12.01
CA TYR A 344 -30.55 6.81 11.32
C TYR A 344 -30.70 5.99 10.05
N ARG A 345 -31.91 5.50 9.77
CA ARG A 345 -32.22 4.90 8.48
C ARG A 345 -32.10 5.93 7.36
N GLY A 346 -31.87 5.45 6.14
CA GLY A 346 -31.80 6.31 4.95
C GLY A 346 -33.17 6.79 4.43
N GLY A 347 -34.27 6.34 5.05
CA GLY A 347 -35.62 6.83 4.75
C GLY A 347 -35.90 8.21 5.36
N GLY A 348 -37.11 8.71 5.14
CA GLY A 348 -37.60 9.91 5.81
C GLY A 348 -38.64 10.68 5.00
N PHE A 349 -39.05 11.81 5.56
CA PHE A 349 -39.88 12.82 4.90
C PHE A 349 -38.97 13.76 4.12
N VAL A 350 -39.23 13.99 2.84
CA VAL A 350 -38.25 14.61 1.92
C VAL A 350 -38.85 15.76 1.14
N VAL A 351 -38.06 16.84 1.04
CA VAL A 351 -38.34 18.01 0.21
C VAL A 351 -37.08 18.38 -0.56
N ASP A 352 -37.19 18.49 -1.88
CA ASP A 352 -36.09 18.97 -2.71
C ASP A 352 -36.23 20.49 -2.90
N LEU A 353 -35.18 21.23 -2.51
CA LEU A 353 -35.03 22.66 -2.76
C LEU A 353 -34.76 22.84 -4.26
N GLY A 354 -35.70 23.48 -4.97
CA GLY A 354 -35.61 23.68 -6.42
C GLY A 354 -34.38 24.52 -6.83
N PRO A 355 -34.14 24.68 -8.14
CA PRO A 355 -32.95 25.35 -8.67
C PRO A 355 -32.93 26.86 -8.42
N ASP A 356 -34.06 27.45 -8.03
CA ASP A 356 -34.19 28.88 -7.79
C ASP A 356 -34.17 29.22 -6.30
N SER A 357 -33.41 30.26 -5.95
CA SER A 357 -33.36 30.81 -4.58
C SER A 357 -34.74 31.25 -4.08
N GLN A 358 -35.52 31.93 -4.93
CA GLN A 358 -36.86 32.41 -4.56
C GLN A 358 -37.85 31.25 -4.31
N TYR A 359 -37.79 30.20 -5.13
CA TYR A 359 -38.60 29.01 -4.93
C TYR A 359 -38.22 28.31 -3.62
N SER A 360 -36.91 28.13 -3.38
CA SER A 360 -36.39 27.49 -2.18
C SER A 360 -36.73 28.26 -0.90
N SER A 361 -36.67 29.60 -0.93
CA SER A 361 -37.09 30.44 0.19
C SER A 361 -38.59 30.30 0.49
N ARG A 362 -39.45 30.26 -0.54
CA ARG A 362 -40.90 30.00 -0.37
C ARG A 362 -41.16 28.61 0.19
N ALA A 363 -40.43 27.59 -0.27
CA ALA A 363 -40.54 26.23 0.25
C ALA A 363 -40.14 26.17 1.73
N LEU A 364 -39.02 26.78 2.12
CA LEU A 364 -38.60 26.87 3.52
C LEU A 364 -39.64 27.61 4.39
N GLN A 365 -40.20 28.71 3.89
CA GLN A 365 -41.23 29.45 4.61
C GLN A 365 -42.50 28.60 4.80
N TYR A 366 -42.94 27.90 3.75
CA TYR A 366 -44.06 26.98 3.82
C TYR A 366 -43.83 25.87 4.87
N LEU A 367 -42.63 25.29 4.92
CA LEU A 367 -42.29 24.25 5.91
C LEU A 367 -42.27 24.80 7.34
N TYR A 368 -41.83 26.05 7.53
CA TYR A 368 -41.86 26.72 8.82
C TYR A 368 -43.29 27.01 9.28
N ASP A 369 -44.11 27.63 8.42
CA ASP A 369 -45.48 28.03 8.73
C ASP A 369 -46.39 26.81 9.02
N ASN A 370 -46.12 25.68 8.37
CA ASN A 370 -46.84 24.42 8.60
C ASN A 370 -46.20 23.53 9.67
N THR A 371 -45.21 24.00 10.43
CA THR A 371 -44.57 23.24 11.53
C THR A 371 -44.02 21.87 11.11
N TRP A 372 -43.32 21.81 9.97
CA TRP A 372 -42.72 20.56 9.48
C TRP A 372 -41.72 19.98 10.50
N ILE A 373 -40.91 20.84 11.13
CA ILE A 373 -40.07 20.46 12.27
C ILE A 373 -40.84 20.71 13.58
N ASP A 374 -41.14 19.64 14.29
CA ASP A 374 -41.80 19.65 15.61
C ASP A 374 -40.95 18.93 16.68
N VAL A 375 -41.49 18.83 17.91
CA VAL A 375 -40.84 18.16 19.06
C VAL A 375 -40.59 16.66 18.86
N TYR A 376 -41.19 16.03 17.86
CA TYR A 376 -41.02 14.60 17.56
C TYR A 376 -39.95 14.35 16.49
N THR A 377 -39.45 15.42 15.86
CA THR A 377 -38.29 15.37 14.97
C THR A 377 -37.08 14.91 15.77
N GLN A 378 -36.33 13.96 15.21
CA GLN A 378 -35.09 13.46 15.82
C GLN A 378 -33.86 13.94 15.06
N ALA A 379 -33.96 14.03 13.73
CA ALA A 379 -32.88 14.55 12.91
C ALA A 379 -33.42 15.20 11.63
N VAL A 380 -32.72 16.24 11.18
CA VAL A 380 -32.91 16.88 9.88
C VAL A 380 -31.60 16.87 9.13
N PHE A 381 -31.63 16.41 7.88
CA PHE A 381 -30.50 16.32 6.98
C PHE A 381 -30.67 17.32 5.84
N VAL A 382 -29.60 18.02 5.50
CA VAL A 382 -29.46 18.79 4.26
C VAL A 382 -28.41 18.11 3.41
N GLU A 383 -28.83 17.54 2.28
CA GLU A 383 -28.03 16.67 1.44
C GLU A 383 -27.89 17.28 0.04
N PHE A 384 -26.67 17.53 -0.41
CA PHE A 384 -26.44 18.04 -1.76
C PHE A 384 -25.04 17.67 -2.26
N THR A 385 -24.83 17.75 -3.56
CA THR A 385 -23.53 17.46 -4.18
C THR A 385 -23.04 18.68 -4.95
N VAL A 386 -21.78 19.01 -4.78
CA VAL A 386 -21.10 20.12 -5.46
C VAL A 386 -20.03 19.55 -6.37
N TYR A 387 -19.86 20.10 -7.56
CA TYR A 387 -18.77 19.74 -8.48
C TYR A 387 -17.87 20.94 -8.78
N ASN A 388 -16.57 20.77 -8.57
CA ASN A 388 -15.57 21.77 -8.94
C ASN A 388 -14.83 21.33 -10.20
N ALA A 389 -15.01 22.08 -11.29
CA ALA A 389 -14.42 21.74 -12.59
C ALA A 389 -12.90 21.96 -12.64
N ASN A 390 -12.36 22.91 -11.87
CA ASN A 390 -10.93 23.25 -11.89
C ASN A 390 -10.06 22.09 -11.37
N VAL A 391 -10.55 21.37 -10.36
CA VAL A 391 -9.86 20.21 -9.76
C VAL A 391 -10.50 18.86 -10.15
N ASN A 392 -11.63 18.87 -10.87
CA ASN A 392 -12.42 17.68 -11.24
C ASN A 392 -12.74 16.80 -10.01
N LEU A 393 -13.30 17.43 -8.97
CA LEU A 393 -13.73 16.75 -7.75
C LEU A 393 -15.22 17.04 -7.49
N PHE A 394 -15.94 15.99 -7.11
CA PHE A 394 -17.27 16.08 -6.54
C PHE A 394 -17.13 16.09 -5.01
N CYS A 395 -17.90 16.94 -4.33
CA CYS A 395 -18.01 16.97 -2.89
C CYS A 395 -19.46 16.68 -2.50
N ILE A 396 -19.68 15.53 -1.85
CA ILE A 396 -20.98 15.13 -1.33
C ILE A 396 -21.07 15.74 0.07
N VAL A 397 -22.08 16.58 0.29
CA VAL A 397 -22.28 17.31 1.53
C VAL A 397 -23.52 16.77 2.23
N THR A 398 -23.35 16.41 3.50
CA THR A 398 -24.44 16.02 4.40
C THR A 398 -24.32 16.85 5.67
N LEU A 399 -25.24 17.79 5.82
CA LEU A 399 -25.38 18.59 7.04
C LEU A 399 -26.48 17.98 7.88
N MET A 400 -26.23 17.75 9.15
CA MET A 400 -27.14 17.05 10.05
C MET A 400 -27.41 17.90 11.28
N PHE A 401 -28.68 18.04 11.61
CA PHE A 401 -29.18 18.64 12.84
C PHE A 401 -29.86 17.55 13.66
N GLU A 402 -29.26 17.15 14.78
CA GLU A 402 -29.77 16.10 15.67
C GLU A 402 -30.43 16.72 16.89
N THR A 403 -31.62 16.23 17.26
CA THR A 403 -32.31 16.68 18.47
C THR A 403 -31.71 16.03 19.71
N THR A 404 -31.32 16.86 20.66
CA THR A 404 -30.82 16.43 21.97
C THR A 404 -31.97 16.12 22.94
N ALA A 405 -31.67 15.51 24.09
CA ALA A 405 -32.69 15.18 25.10
C ALA A 405 -33.46 16.40 25.65
N THR A 406 -32.95 17.62 25.46
CA THR A 406 -33.59 18.88 25.86
C THR A 406 -34.43 19.52 24.75
N GLY A 407 -34.49 18.92 23.56
CA GLY A 407 -35.23 19.44 22.41
C GLY A 407 -34.47 20.46 21.56
N ALA A 408 -33.20 20.76 21.87
CA ALA A 408 -32.35 21.61 21.04
C ALA A 408 -31.64 20.80 19.94
N PHE A 409 -31.35 21.43 18.80
CA PHE A 409 -30.62 20.82 17.69
C PHE A 409 -29.12 21.03 17.82
N GLN A 410 -28.36 19.96 17.68
CA GLN A 410 -26.91 19.97 17.57
C GLN A 410 -26.51 19.75 16.10
N PHE A 411 -25.60 20.59 15.60
CA PHE A 411 -25.15 20.54 14.22
C PHE A 411 -23.92 19.64 14.04
N ARG A 412 -23.89 18.91 12.93
CA ARG A 412 -22.73 18.17 12.44
C ARG A 412 -22.66 18.21 10.92
N SER A 413 -21.45 18.27 10.38
CA SER A 413 -21.22 18.24 8.93
C SER A 413 -20.32 17.08 8.53
N GLU A 414 -20.80 16.28 7.57
CA GLU A 414 -20.04 15.24 6.90
C GLU A 414 -19.87 15.63 5.42
N LEU A 415 -18.62 15.69 4.98
CA LEU A 415 -18.27 16.06 3.62
C LEU A 415 -17.33 15.00 3.06
N GLN A 416 -17.63 14.49 1.88
CA GLN A 416 -16.86 13.45 1.21
C GLN A 416 -16.50 13.91 -0.20
N SER A 417 -15.20 14.09 -0.44
CA SER A 417 -14.69 14.42 -1.77
C SER A 417 -14.40 13.14 -2.57
N VAL A 418 -14.96 13.03 -3.77
CA VAL A 418 -14.85 11.88 -4.66
C VAL A 418 -14.54 12.34 -6.08
N ARG A 419 -13.66 11.61 -6.75
CA ARG A 419 -13.40 11.77 -8.18
C ARG A 419 -14.17 10.71 -8.96
N LEU A 420 -15.29 11.07 -9.59
CA LEU A 420 -16.10 10.14 -10.37
C LEU A 420 -15.43 9.77 -11.70
N TYR A 421 -14.96 10.78 -12.43
CA TYR A 421 -14.25 10.58 -13.69
C TYR A 421 -12.75 10.75 -13.45
N GLN A 422 -12.02 9.64 -13.48
CA GLN A 422 -10.57 9.70 -13.58
C GLN A 422 -10.22 10.35 -14.92
N SER A 423 -9.53 11.49 -14.86
CA SER A 423 -9.11 12.19 -16.06
C SER A 423 -8.15 11.29 -16.84
N ALA A 424 -8.36 11.19 -18.16
CA ALA A 424 -7.58 10.37 -19.08
C ALA A 424 -6.17 10.96 -19.33
N GLY A 425 -5.41 11.18 -18.26
CA GLY A 425 -4.00 11.55 -18.33
C GLY A 425 -3.11 10.31 -18.35
N GLY A 426 -1.87 10.45 -18.84
CA GLY A 426 -0.89 9.34 -18.88
C GLY A 426 -0.59 8.71 -17.52
N LEU A 427 -0.76 9.46 -16.42
CA LEU A 427 -0.60 8.96 -15.05
C LEU A 427 -1.66 7.93 -14.66
N HIS A 428 -2.85 7.95 -15.27
CA HIS A 428 -3.90 6.98 -14.98
C HIS A 428 -3.51 5.57 -15.42
N ILE A 429 -2.91 5.45 -16.60
CA ILE A 429 -2.39 4.17 -17.13
C ILE A 429 -1.32 3.61 -16.18
N PHE A 430 -0.46 4.48 -15.66
CA PHE A 430 0.57 4.09 -14.70
C PHE A 430 0.00 3.60 -13.37
N VAL A 431 -0.99 4.32 -12.80
CA VAL A 431 -1.67 3.89 -11.58
C VAL A 431 -2.38 2.55 -11.78
N MET A 432 -3.10 2.38 -12.88
CA MET A 432 -3.75 1.11 -13.24
C MET A 432 -2.75 -0.05 -13.37
N ALA A 433 -1.58 0.19 -13.98
CA ALA A 433 -0.53 -0.81 -14.09
C ALA A 433 0.05 -1.17 -12.70
N SER A 434 0.26 -0.18 -11.83
CA SER A 434 0.75 -0.41 -10.46
C SER A 434 -0.24 -1.22 -9.61
N GLU A 435 -1.55 -0.98 -9.77
CA GLU A 435 -2.61 -1.75 -9.12
C GLU A 435 -2.60 -3.21 -9.61
N ALA A 436 -2.48 -3.43 -10.93
CA ALA A 436 -2.39 -4.78 -11.50
C ALA A 436 -1.17 -5.55 -10.98
N ILE A 437 -0.01 -4.90 -10.92
CA ILE A 437 1.23 -5.49 -10.38
C ILE A 437 1.05 -5.83 -8.90
N TYR A 438 0.46 -4.94 -8.10
CA TYR A 438 0.16 -5.20 -6.69
C TYR A 438 -0.69 -6.47 -6.53
N PHE A 439 -1.73 -6.66 -7.35
CA PHE A 439 -2.56 -7.87 -7.29
C PHE A 439 -1.80 -9.14 -7.68
N LEU A 440 -0.88 -9.07 -8.66
CA LEU A 440 0.00 -10.20 -8.99
C LEU A 440 0.89 -10.59 -7.80
N PHE A 441 1.43 -9.62 -7.06
CA PHE A 441 2.18 -9.88 -5.83
C PHE A 441 1.33 -10.56 -4.75
N ILE A 442 0.13 -10.06 -4.49
CA ILE A 442 -0.80 -10.67 -3.52
C ILE A 442 -1.16 -12.10 -3.92
N PHE A 443 -1.40 -12.35 -5.20
CA PHE A 443 -1.67 -13.70 -5.70
C PHE A 443 -0.46 -14.63 -5.53
N TYR A 444 0.74 -14.16 -5.86
CA TYR A 444 1.99 -14.91 -5.65
C TYR A 444 2.18 -15.29 -4.18
N TYR A 445 2.06 -14.34 -3.25
CA TYR A 445 2.20 -14.60 -1.83
C TYR A 445 1.09 -15.50 -1.28
N MET A 446 -0.12 -15.44 -1.83
CA MET A 446 -1.21 -16.36 -1.48
C MET A 446 -0.86 -17.81 -1.84
N VAL A 447 -0.26 -18.06 -3.01
CA VAL A 447 0.19 -19.41 -3.41
C VAL A 447 1.32 -19.90 -2.49
N VAL A 448 2.30 -19.04 -2.18
CA VAL A 448 3.41 -19.37 -1.27
C VAL A 448 2.91 -19.70 0.13
N GLN A 449 2.07 -18.83 0.71
CA GLN A 449 1.49 -19.04 2.04
C GLN A 449 0.54 -20.26 2.06
N GLY A 450 -0.19 -20.52 0.97
CA GLY A 450 -1.02 -21.71 0.82
C GLY A 450 -0.21 -23.02 0.85
N LYS A 451 0.96 -23.04 0.17
CA LYS A 451 1.89 -24.18 0.25
C LYS A 451 2.43 -24.36 1.67
N LEU A 452 2.82 -23.27 2.34
CA LEU A 452 3.33 -23.28 3.71
C LEU A 452 2.28 -23.77 4.72
N MET A 453 1.03 -23.34 4.54
CA MET A 453 -0.11 -23.78 5.35
C MET A 453 -0.38 -25.27 5.17
N ARG A 454 -0.24 -25.82 3.95
CA ARG A 454 -0.41 -27.26 3.67
C ARG A 454 0.67 -28.11 4.34
N GLN A 455 1.91 -27.61 4.42
CA GLN A 455 3.02 -28.31 5.06
C GLN A 455 2.93 -28.25 6.60
N GLN A 456 2.72 -27.07 7.18
CA GLN A 456 2.77 -26.85 8.63
C GLN A 456 1.43 -27.12 9.34
N ARG A 457 0.30 -27.20 8.62
CA ARG A 457 -1.04 -27.49 9.14
C ARG A 457 -1.39 -26.64 10.37
N LYS A 458 -1.59 -27.26 11.54
CA LYS A 458 -1.95 -26.56 12.79
C LYS A 458 -0.79 -25.76 13.39
N ALA A 459 0.46 -26.13 13.11
CA ALA A 459 1.62 -25.37 13.58
C ALA A 459 1.70 -24.00 12.91
N TYR A 460 1.18 -23.86 11.69
CA TYR A 460 1.10 -22.59 10.96
C TYR A 460 0.40 -21.51 11.79
N PHE A 461 -0.78 -21.83 12.33
CA PHE A 461 -1.60 -20.89 13.11
C PHE A 461 -1.05 -20.57 14.50
N ARG A 462 -0.03 -21.30 14.98
CA ARG A 462 0.68 -20.95 16.23
C ARG A 462 1.76 -19.89 16.00
N SER A 463 2.25 -19.74 14.77
CA SER A 463 3.26 -18.73 14.44
C SER A 463 2.60 -17.36 14.25
N LYS A 464 3.02 -16.38 15.06
CA LYS A 464 2.52 -15.00 14.96
C LYS A 464 2.83 -14.36 13.60
N TRP A 465 3.99 -14.65 13.02
CA TRP A 465 4.41 -14.11 11.72
C TRP A 465 3.55 -14.64 10.57
N ASN A 466 3.22 -15.93 10.59
CA ASN A 466 2.34 -16.54 9.59
C ASN A 466 0.92 -15.96 9.67
N LEU A 467 0.43 -15.69 10.88
CA LEU A 467 -0.88 -15.06 11.09
C LEU A 467 -0.90 -13.62 10.56
N LEU A 468 0.19 -12.87 10.74
CA LEU A 468 0.34 -11.51 10.19
C LEU A 468 0.30 -11.51 8.66
N GLU A 469 1.07 -12.40 8.01
CA GLU A 469 1.08 -12.55 6.56
C GLU A 469 -0.31 -12.95 6.02
N LEU A 470 -0.99 -13.87 6.70
CA LEU A 470 -2.36 -14.25 6.36
C LEU A 470 -3.34 -13.07 6.50
N ALA A 471 -3.19 -12.25 7.55
CA ALA A 471 -4.03 -11.07 7.75
C ALA A 471 -3.83 -10.03 6.63
N ILE A 472 -2.58 -9.77 6.20
CA ILE A 472 -2.27 -8.86 5.10
C ILE A 472 -2.93 -9.33 3.80
N ILE A 473 -2.87 -10.63 3.51
CA ILE A 473 -3.51 -11.22 2.31
C ILE A 473 -5.04 -11.05 2.38
N ILE A 474 -5.65 -11.38 3.51
CA ILE A 474 -7.12 -11.24 3.69
C ILE A 474 -7.55 -9.77 3.53
N LEU A 475 -6.83 -8.84 4.17
CA LEU A 475 -7.13 -7.41 4.06
C LEU A 475 -6.98 -6.93 2.61
N SER A 476 -5.95 -7.39 1.89
CA SER A 476 -5.74 -7.03 0.48
C SER A 476 -6.86 -7.53 -0.44
N TRP A 477 -7.33 -8.77 -0.26
CA TRP A 477 -8.48 -9.29 -1.01
C TRP A 477 -9.79 -8.57 -0.66
N SER A 478 -9.97 -8.19 0.61
CA SER A 478 -11.12 -7.39 1.02
C SER A 478 -11.12 -6.01 0.37
N ALA A 479 -9.94 -5.36 0.31
CA ALA A 479 -9.76 -4.07 -0.34
C ALA A 479 -10.06 -4.15 -1.85
N LEU A 480 -9.57 -5.19 -2.55
CA LEU A 480 -9.89 -5.43 -3.95
C LEU A 480 -11.41 -5.59 -4.17
N SER A 481 -12.06 -6.36 -3.30
CA SER A 481 -13.51 -6.58 -3.38
C SER A 481 -14.30 -5.28 -3.21
N VAL A 482 -13.90 -4.44 -2.25
CA VAL A 482 -14.49 -3.10 -2.05
C VAL A 482 -14.22 -2.20 -3.25
N PHE A 483 -13.01 -2.22 -3.81
CA PHE A 483 -12.66 -1.42 -4.98
C PHE A 483 -13.50 -1.79 -6.21
N ILE A 484 -13.60 -3.09 -6.54
CA ILE A 484 -14.45 -3.57 -7.64
C ILE A 484 -15.91 -3.17 -7.40
N LYS A 485 -16.43 -3.42 -6.19
CA LYS A 485 -17.81 -3.07 -5.84
C LYS A 485 -18.07 -1.57 -5.99
N ARG A 486 -17.14 -0.71 -5.54
CA ARG A 486 -17.22 0.75 -5.69
C ARG A 486 -17.29 1.14 -7.17
N THR A 487 -16.43 0.57 -8.02
CA THR A 487 -16.39 0.87 -9.46
C THR A 487 -17.67 0.41 -10.17
N LEU A 488 -18.19 -0.78 -9.85
CA LEU A 488 -19.44 -1.29 -10.41
C LEU A 488 -20.65 -0.45 -10.00
N LEU A 489 -20.75 -0.10 -8.70
CA LEU A 489 -21.81 0.76 -8.19
C LEU A 489 -21.74 2.15 -8.83
N GLY A 490 -20.55 2.76 -8.89
CA GLY A 490 -20.36 4.06 -9.53
C GLY A 490 -20.82 4.05 -10.99
N LYS A 491 -20.45 3.02 -11.78
CA LYS A 491 -20.89 2.90 -13.17
C LYS A 491 -22.42 2.78 -13.27
N ARG A 492 -23.02 1.89 -12.47
CA ARG A 492 -24.48 1.69 -12.45
C ARG A 492 -25.25 2.96 -12.08
N ASP A 493 -24.78 3.69 -11.09
CA ASP A 493 -25.45 4.88 -10.59
C ASP A 493 -25.31 6.04 -11.60
N ILE A 494 -24.14 6.21 -12.23
CA ILE A 494 -23.96 7.16 -13.34
C ILE A 494 -24.89 6.83 -14.52
N GLU A 495 -24.96 5.56 -14.93
CA GLU A 495 -25.87 5.13 -16.00
C GLU A 495 -27.34 5.41 -15.67
N TYR A 496 -27.72 5.28 -14.39
CA TYR A 496 -29.06 5.61 -13.94
C TYR A 496 -29.36 7.10 -14.09
N TYR A 497 -28.48 7.98 -13.61
CA TYR A 497 -28.67 9.44 -13.74
C TYR A 497 -28.63 9.90 -15.19
N GLN A 498 -27.84 9.26 -16.06
CA GLN A 498 -27.85 9.54 -17.49
C GLN A 498 -29.18 9.19 -18.17
N LYS A 499 -29.87 8.15 -17.68
CA LYS A 499 -31.19 7.73 -18.18
C LYS A 499 -32.35 8.54 -17.60
N ASN A 500 -32.18 9.11 -16.40
CA ASN A 500 -33.21 9.88 -15.69
C ASN A 500 -32.69 11.30 -15.44
N LYS A 501 -32.50 12.08 -16.52
CA LYS A 501 -31.97 13.45 -16.41
C LYS A 501 -32.98 14.46 -15.85
N ASP A 502 -34.26 14.16 -16.01
CA ASP A 502 -35.38 15.03 -15.66
C ASP A 502 -35.96 14.73 -14.27
N GLN A 503 -35.35 13.79 -13.54
CA GLN A 503 -35.58 13.48 -12.12
C GLN A 503 -34.36 13.88 -11.32
#